data_AF-A0A0H2R333-F1
#
_entry.id   AF-A0A0H2R333-F1
#
_cell.length_a   1.000
_cell.length_b   1.000
_cell.length_c   1.000
_cell.angle_alpha   90.00
_cell.angle_beta   90.00
_cell.angle_gamma   90.00
#
_symmetry.space_group_name_H-M   'P 1'
#
loop_
_entity.id
_entity.type
_entity.pdbx_description
1 polymer ?
#
loop_
_entity_poly.entity_id
_entity_poly.type
_entity_poly.pdbx_seq_one_letter_code
_entity_poly.pdbx_strand_id
1 'polypeptide(L)'
;MRHPRHLFLKLVAQLPRPQSSLLIQLRTGHAPLNQHLFRIGKVPSPLCPACKQHDETVPHFVLHCDAHEPHRYLLRRAGPQRGYSLAYLLSDADCIPHLFRYIAATERLRTTFTDLSSE
;
A
#
# COMPACT_ATOMS: atom_id res chain seq x y z
N MET A 1 -8.11 -22.32 16.45
CA MET A 1 -8.21 -21.11 15.60
C MET A 1 -6.83 -20.45 15.53
N ARG A 2 -6.21 -20.36 14.35
CA ARG A 2 -4.84 -19.82 14.19
C ARG A 2 -4.91 -18.29 14.11
N HIS A 3 -4.33 -17.58 15.06
CA HIS A 3 -4.38 -16.12 15.10
C HIS A 3 -3.65 -15.50 13.89
N PRO A 4 -4.29 -14.59 13.12
CA PRO A 4 -3.73 -13.96 11.91
C PRO A 4 -2.53 -13.03 12.17
N ARG A 5 -2.21 -12.71 13.43
CA ARG A 5 -1.07 -11.83 13.79
C ARG A 5 0.29 -12.47 13.56
N HIS A 6 0.44 -13.77 13.81
CA HIS A 6 1.74 -14.44 13.68
C HIS A 6 2.17 -14.60 12.23
N LEU A 7 1.22 -14.76 11.30
CA LEU A 7 1.51 -14.88 9.87
C LEU A 7 2.04 -13.56 9.31
N PHE A 8 1.42 -12.44 9.68
CA PHE A 8 1.89 -11.12 9.27
C PHE A 8 3.28 -10.78 9.81
N LEU A 9 3.54 -11.05 11.10
CA LEU A 9 4.87 -10.79 11.67
C LEU A 9 5.96 -11.65 11.00
N LYS A 10 5.66 -12.92 10.69
CA LYS A 10 6.58 -13.78 9.92
C LYS A 10 6.81 -13.28 8.51
N LEU A 11 5.78 -12.77 7.84
CA LEU A 11 5.90 -12.17 6.51
C LEU A 11 6.79 -10.93 6.56
N VAL A 12 6.50 -9.98 7.45
CA VAL A 12 7.27 -8.75 7.62
C VAL A 12 8.72 -9.02 8.01
N ALA A 13 8.99 -10.07 8.79
CA ALA A 13 10.35 -10.47 9.18
C ALA A 13 11.18 -11.05 8.02
N GLN A 14 10.54 -11.51 6.94
CA GLN A 14 11.22 -12.07 5.76
C GLN A 14 11.43 -11.04 4.65
N LEU A 15 10.84 -9.84 4.77
CA LEU A 15 10.98 -8.76 3.80
C LEU A 15 12.20 -7.89 4.13
N PRO A 16 12.82 -7.25 3.12
CA PRO A 16 13.78 -6.17 3.34
C PRO A 16 13.21 -5.09 4.24
N ARG A 17 14.04 -4.51 5.12
CA ARG A 17 13.60 -3.54 6.13
C ARG A 17 12.69 -2.42 5.60
N PRO A 18 12.97 -1.79 4.44
CA PRO A 18 12.12 -0.70 4.01
C PRO A 18 10.78 -1.21 3.44
N GLN A 19 10.71 -2.46 2.95
CA GLN A 19 9.46 -3.11 2.52
C GLN A 19 8.59 -3.43 3.72
N SER A 20 9.21 -3.99 4.77
CA SER A 20 8.60 -4.26 6.07
C SER A 20 8.01 -2.98 6.68
N SER A 21 8.80 -1.90 6.69
CA SER A 21 8.37 -0.59 7.21
C SER A 21 7.16 -0.06 6.45
N LEU A 22 7.22 -0.05 5.12
CA LEU A 22 6.12 0.44 4.29
C LEU A 22 4.85 -0.40 4.47
N LEU A 23 4.98 -1.72 4.55
CA LEU A 23 3.84 -2.60 4.76
C LEU A 23 3.17 -2.37 6.13
N ILE A 24 3.96 -2.16 7.18
CA ILE A 24 3.45 -1.77 8.51
C ILE A 24 2.74 -0.42 8.44
N GLN A 25 3.33 0.57 7.77
CA GLN A 25 2.74 1.90 7.61
C GLN A 25 1.41 1.84 6.85
N LEU A 26 1.32 1.09 5.76
CA LEU A 26 0.08 0.88 5.01
C LEU A 26 -0.99 0.22 5.87
N ARG A 27 -0.62 -0.81 6.64
CA ARG A 27 -1.56 -1.52 7.52
C ARG A 27 -2.07 -0.67 8.67
N THR A 28 -1.24 0.25 9.18
CA THR A 28 -1.59 1.13 10.31
C THR A 28 -2.17 2.47 9.86
N GLY A 29 -2.22 2.75 8.55
CA GLY A 29 -2.69 4.03 8.01
C GLY A 29 -1.71 5.19 8.23
N HIS A 30 -0.43 4.89 8.47
CA HIS A 30 0.66 5.85 8.65
C HIS A 30 1.55 5.99 7.41
N ALA A 31 1.18 5.36 6.29
CA ALA A 31 1.87 5.59 5.03
C ALA A 31 1.81 7.09 4.66
N PRO A 32 2.83 7.64 3.99
CA PRO A 32 2.90 9.06 3.62
C PRO A 32 1.98 9.41 2.43
N LEU A 33 0.70 9.06 2.58
CA LEU A 33 -0.41 9.48 1.75
C LEU A 33 -1.03 10.77 2.32
N ASN A 34 -1.71 11.55 1.49
CA ASN A 34 -2.18 12.88 1.88
C ASN A 34 -3.13 12.86 3.07
N GLN A 35 -3.93 11.81 3.28
CA GLN A 35 -4.74 11.71 4.50
C GLN A 35 -3.90 11.75 5.78
N HIS A 36 -2.81 10.97 5.81
CA HIS A 36 -1.93 10.91 6.97
C HIS A 36 -1.12 12.20 7.09
N LEU A 37 -0.55 12.67 5.98
CA LEU A 37 0.25 13.90 5.94
C LEU A 37 -0.58 15.13 6.36
N PHE A 38 -1.85 15.19 5.98
CA PHE A 38 -2.77 16.26 6.38
C PHE A 38 -3.03 16.21 7.90
N ARG A 39 -3.27 15.00 8.44
CA ARG A 39 -3.47 14.79 9.88
C ARG A 39 -2.28 15.29 10.72
N ILE A 40 -1.05 15.17 10.20
CA ILE A 40 0.17 15.63 10.88
C ILE A 40 0.63 17.03 10.43
N GLY A 41 -0.19 17.76 9.67
CA GLY A 41 0.09 19.14 9.25
C GLY A 41 1.21 19.30 8.23
N LYS A 42 1.56 18.25 7.46
CA LYS A 42 2.62 18.29 6.43
C LYS A 42 2.13 18.69 5.04
N VAL A 43 0.84 18.59 4.77
CA VAL A 43 0.21 19.04 3.53
C VAL A 43 -1.07 19.83 3.84
N PRO A 44 -1.48 20.77 2.98
CA PRO A 44 -2.64 21.63 3.24
C PRO A 44 -3.99 20.94 2.99
N SER A 45 -4.01 19.77 2.34
CA SER A 45 -5.24 19.06 1.98
C SER A 45 -5.04 17.54 1.98
N PRO A 46 -6.04 16.74 2.41
CA PRO A 46 -6.01 15.28 2.34
C PRO A 46 -6.29 14.73 0.93
N LEU A 47 -6.68 15.58 -0.05
CA LEU A 47 -7.09 15.16 -1.38
C LEU A 47 -5.99 14.36 -2.11
N CYS A 48 -6.41 13.31 -2.81
CA CYS A 48 -5.55 12.52 -3.66
C CYS A 48 -5.02 13.37 -4.82
N PRO A 49 -3.69 13.46 -5.01
CA PRO A 49 -3.11 14.27 -6.08
C PRO A 49 -3.40 13.68 -7.48
N ALA A 50 -3.64 12.36 -7.54
CA ALA A 50 -3.88 11.65 -8.80
C ALA A 50 -5.31 11.84 -9.32
N CYS A 51 -6.34 11.58 -8.49
CA CYS A 51 -7.74 11.72 -8.90
C CYS A 51 -8.35 13.09 -8.56
N LYS A 52 -7.83 13.80 -7.55
CA LYS A 52 -8.32 15.10 -7.05
C LYS A 52 -9.80 15.14 -6.61
N GLN A 53 -10.42 13.98 -6.41
CA GLN A 53 -11.85 13.86 -6.08
C GLN A 53 -12.10 13.40 -4.65
N HIS A 54 -11.22 12.57 -4.11
CA HIS A 54 -11.39 11.95 -2.80
C HIS A 54 -10.12 12.09 -1.96
N ASP A 55 -10.27 11.95 -0.65
CA ASP A 55 -9.15 11.91 0.28
C ASP A 55 -8.26 10.69 0.03
N GLU A 56 -6.95 10.91 0.08
CA GLU A 56 -5.95 9.89 -0.17
C GLU A 56 -5.73 8.98 1.04
N THR A 57 -6.71 8.14 1.30
CA THR A 57 -6.64 7.07 2.29
C THR A 57 -5.94 5.84 1.71
N VAL A 58 -5.44 4.92 2.56
CA VAL A 58 -4.87 3.64 2.09
C VAL A 58 -5.89 2.82 1.27
N PRO A 59 -7.16 2.66 1.69
CA PRO A 59 -8.18 2.03 0.86
C PRO A 59 -8.38 2.76 -0.47
N HIS A 60 -8.45 4.10 -0.47
CA HIS A 60 -8.59 4.86 -1.71
C HIS A 60 -7.43 4.58 -2.67
N PHE A 61 -6.21 4.71 -2.18
CA PHE A 61 -5.00 4.46 -2.95
C PHE A 61 -4.97 3.04 -3.52
N VAL A 62 -5.16 1.99 -2.71
CA VAL A 62 -4.98 0.57 -3.12
C VAL A 62 -6.19 -0.03 -3.83
N LEU A 63 -7.41 0.45 -3.58
CA LEU A 63 -8.64 -0.17 -4.08
C LEU A 63 -9.53 0.71 -4.98
N HIS A 64 -9.52 2.04 -4.82
CA HIS A 64 -10.59 2.88 -5.38
C HIS A 64 -10.14 4.05 -6.27
N CYS A 65 -8.85 4.38 -6.31
CA CYS A 65 -8.38 5.54 -7.06
C CYS A 65 -8.43 5.30 -8.58
N ASP A 66 -9.37 5.89 -9.30
CA ASP A 66 -9.53 5.67 -10.74
C ASP A 66 -8.25 5.98 -11.54
N ALA A 67 -7.48 6.99 -11.11
CA ALA A 67 -6.20 7.35 -11.72
C ALA A 67 -5.14 6.24 -11.64
N HIS A 68 -5.29 5.26 -10.75
CA HIS A 68 -4.40 4.12 -10.63
C HIS A 68 -5.00 2.81 -11.16
N GLU A 69 -6.18 2.83 -11.79
CA GLU A 69 -6.81 1.63 -12.33
C GLU A 69 -5.94 0.83 -13.32
N PRO A 70 -5.17 1.48 -14.24
CA PRO A 70 -4.26 0.74 -15.13
C PRO A 70 -3.21 -0.08 -14.38
N HIS A 71 -2.68 0.45 -13.28
CA HIS A 71 -1.72 -0.24 -12.42
C HIS A 71 -2.39 -1.32 -11.56
N ARG A 72 -3.63 -1.07 -11.13
CA ARG A 72 -4.42 -1.97 -10.29
C ARG A 72 -4.89 -3.21 -11.04
N TYR A 73 -5.03 -3.14 -12.36
CA TYR A 73 -5.39 -4.29 -13.20
C TYR A 73 -4.44 -5.48 -12.98
N LEU A 74 -3.13 -5.24 -12.95
CA LEU A 74 -2.13 -6.29 -12.70
C LEU A 74 -2.21 -6.83 -11.26
N LEU A 75 -2.49 -5.96 -10.30
CA LEU A 75 -2.69 -6.34 -8.89
C LEU A 75 -3.94 -7.24 -8.73
N ARG A 76 -5.04 -6.91 -9.42
CA ARG A 76 -6.29 -7.70 -9.40
C ARG A 76 -6.13 -9.07 -10.06
N ARG A 77 -5.36 -9.17 -11.14
CA ARG A 77 -5.11 -10.44 -11.83
C ARG A 77 -4.25 -11.42 -11.02
N ALA A 78 -3.39 -10.90 -10.16
CA ALA A 78 -2.56 -11.71 -9.29
C ALA A 78 -3.27 -12.20 -8.02
N GLY A 79 -4.34 -11.51 -7.60
CA GLY A 79 -5.14 -11.91 -6.46
C GLY A 79 -6.17 -13.01 -6.79
N PRO A 80 -6.65 -13.76 -5.79
CA PRO A 80 -7.71 -14.74 -5.97
C PRO A 80 -9.03 -14.05 -6.34
N GLN A 81 -9.76 -14.64 -7.30
CA GLN A 81 -11.01 -14.09 -7.85
C GLN A 81 -12.12 -13.85 -6.81
N ARG A 82 -12.01 -14.41 -5.60
CA ARG A 82 -13.05 -14.38 -4.54
C ARG A 82 -12.72 -13.54 -3.31
N GLY A 83 -11.71 -12.69 -3.32
CA GLY A 83 -11.29 -12.00 -2.07
C GLY A 83 -10.41 -10.77 -2.21
N TYR A 84 -10.67 -9.89 -3.20
CA TYR A 84 -9.93 -8.64 -3.36
C TYR A 84 -10.27 -7.65 -2.24
N SER A 85 -9.61 -7.77 -1.10
CA SER A 85 -9.76 -6.89 0.06
C SER A 85 -8.42 -6.31 0.48
N LEU A 86 -8.43 -5.11 1.06
CA LEU A 86 -7.22 -4.46 1.55
C LEU A 86 -6.48 -5.33 2.58
N ALA A 87 -7.23 -5.97 3.49
CA ALA A 87 -6.64 -6.83 4.51
C ALA A 87 -5.87 -8.02 3.91
N TYR A 88 -6.40 -8.59 2.83
CA TYR A 88 -5.75 -9.69 2.11
C TYR A 88 -4.48 -9.21 1.39
N LEU A 89 -4.56 -8.12 0.63
CA LEU A 89 -3.41 -7.55 -0.10
C LEU A 89 -2.25 -7.15 0.83
N LEU A 90 -2.55 -6.75 2.07
CA LEU A 90 -1.55 -6.35 3.05
C LEU A 90 -1.06 -7.49 3.96
N SER A 91 -1.59 -8.71 3.83
CA SER A 91 -1.27 -9.83 4.74
C SER A 91 -0.86 -11.13 4.04
N ASP A 92 -1.16 -11.27 2.75
CA ASP A 92 -0.90 -12.48 1.98
C ASP A 92 0.45 -12.39 1.25
N ALA A 93 1.31 -13.38 1.48
CA ALA A 93 2.68 -13.39 0.97
C ALA A 93 2.74 -13.44 -0.57
N ASP A 94 1.77 -14.08 -1.21
CA ASP A 94 1.72 -14.17 -2.68
C ASP A 94 1.31 -12.81 -3.27
N CYS A 95 0.53 -12.01 -2.54
CA CYS A 95 0.10 -10.68 -2.97
C CYS A 95 1.15 -9.58 -2.77
N ILE A 96 2.02 -9.72 -1.76
CA ILE A 96 3.00 -8.68 -1.41
C ILE A 96 3.88 -8.24 -2.60
N PRO A 97 4.48 -9.13 -3.41
CA PRO A 97 5.26 -8.72 -4.57
C PRO A 97 4.46 -7.92 -5.59
N HIS A 98 3.19 -8.28 -5.80
CA HIS A 98 2.30 -7.56 -6.72
C HIS A 98 1.90 -6.20 -6.16
N LEU A 99 1.67 -6.10 -4.85
CA LEU A 99 1.42 -4.84 -4.18
C LEU A 99 2.63 -3.90 -4.31
N PHE A 100 3.86 -4.38 -4.10
CA PHE A 100 5.05 -3.54 -4.28
C PHE A 100 5.25 -3.10 -5.72
N ARG A 101 4.96 -3.96 -6.71
CA ARG A 101 4.98 -3.58 -8.13
C ARG A 101 3.94 -2.50 -8.43
N TYR A 102 2.74 -2.62 -7.88
CA TYR A 102 1.72 -1.58 -7.96
C TYR A 102 2.22 -0.26 -7.38
N ILE A 103 2.75 -0.27 -6.15
CA ILE A 103 3.27 0.92 -5.47
C ILE A 103 4.38 1.58 -6.31
N ALA A 104 5.34 0.79 -6.79
CA ALA A 104 6.43 1.28 -7.62
C ALA A 104 5.91 1.94 -8.91
N ALA A 105 4.96 1.30 -9.60
CA ALA A 105 4.39 1.80 -10.84
C ALA A 105 3.56 3.08 -10.68
N THR A 106 2.91 3.27 -9.52
CA THR A 106 2.18 4.52 -9.25
C THR A 106 3.09 5.72 -8.99
N GLU A 107 4.38 5.49 -8.70
CA GLU A 107 5.38 6.47 -8.28
C GLU A 107 5.00 7.32 -7.05
N ARG A 108 3.83 7.08 -6.45
CA ARG A 108 3.24 7.92 -5.40
C ARG A 108 4.06 7.92 -4.12
N LEU A 109 4.70 6.80 -3.81
CA LEU A 109 5.50 6.58 -2.61
C LEU A 109 7.00 6.53 -2.94
N ARG A 110 7.43 7.17 -4.03
CA ARG A 110 8.83 7.19 -4.48
C ARG A 110 9.81 7.60 -3.39
N THR A 111 9.49 8.61 -2.58
CA THR A 111 10.36 9.05 -1.47
C THR A 111 10.59 7.96 -0.42
N THR A 112 9.64 7.04 -0.25
CA THR A 112 9.79 5.84 0.60
C THR A 112 10.42 4.67 -0.15
N PHE A 113 10.42 4.71 -1.49
CA PHE A 113 10.93 3.68 -2.39
C PHE A 113 12.39 3.89 -2.82
N THR A 114 12.92 5.10 -2.84
CA THR A 114 14.35 5.32 -3.14
C THR A 114 15.26 4.71 -2.07
N ASP A 115 14.78 4.62 -0.83
CA ASP A 115 15.39 3.84 0.27
C ASP A 115 15.21 2.32 0.11
N LEU A 116 14.42 1.83 -0.85
CA LEU A 116 14.23 0.40 -1.16
C LEU A 116 15.17 -0.13 -2.25
N SER A 117 15.76 0.75 -3.06
CA SER A 117 16.61 0.38 -4.20
C SER A 117 18.10 0.58 -3.93
N SER A 118 18.44 1.09 -2.74
CA SER A 118 19.81 1.36 -2.33
C SER A 118 20.24 0.31 -1.29
N GLU A 119 20.47 -0.93 -1.72
CA GLU A 119 21.35 -1.94 -1.09
C GLU A 119 21.47 -3.18 -1.99
#